data_AF-A0A971MX97-F1
#
_entry.id   AF-A0A971MX97-F1
#
_cell.length_a   1.000
_cell.length_b   1.000
_cell.length_c   1.000
_cell.angle_alpha   90.00
_cell.angle_beta   90.00
_cell.angle_gamma   90.00
#
_symmetry.space_group_name_H-M   'P 1'
#
loop_
_entity.id
_entity.type
_entity.pdbx_description
1 polymer ?
#
loop_
_entity_poly.entity_id
_entity_poly.type
_entity_poly.pdbx_seq_one_letter_code
_entity_poly.pdbx_strand_id
1 'polypeptide(L)'
;VYGTRVNVPDYVVKGGFTYRIITDHLGSPRVILNVATGEIVQRLDYDEFGNVTLDTNPGFQPFGFVGGLYDKDTGLVRFGARDYDAETGRWTAKDPIRFNGEDTNLFMYCGNDPVNYIDSEGFFKEHTKRKGSKKKTNDKHTKPRPGRLIEKKKQKPGWKQHCEYTPPDFAPPVLTPQQQQQLGTAAVLTAATVVLIFIAKYGWVVLLL
;
A
#
# COMPACT_ATOMS: atom_id res chain seq x y z
N VAL A 1 -7.24 -4.25 -12.73
CA VAL A 1 -8.00 -2.97 -12.73
C VAL A 1 -7.72 -2.24 -11.45
N TYR A 2 -7.49 -0.93 -11.49
CA TYR A 2 -7.28 -0.08 -10.31
C TYR A 2 -8.60 0.57 -9.93
N GLY A 3 -8.93 0.60 -8.63
CA GLY A 3 -10.19 1.18 -8.15
C GLY A 3 -10.03 1.92 -6.84
N THR A 4 -9.71 1.18 -5.77
CA THR A 4 -9.69 1.69 -4.40
C THR A 4 -8.40 2.44 -4.09
N ARG A 5 -7.27 2.00 -4.66
CA ARG A 5 -5.94 2.58 -4.46
C ARG A 5 -5.26 2.88 -5.79
N VAL A 6 -4.35 3.86 -5.78
CA VAL A 6 -3.64 4.31 -7.00
C VAL A 6 -2.45 3.41 -7.34
N ASN A 7 -1.82 2.82 -6.32
CA ASN A 7 -0.55 2.09 -6.43
C ASN A 7 -0.73 0.59 -6.68
N VAL A 8 -1.89 0.01 -6.38
CA VAL A 8 -2.13 -1.44 -6.44
C VAL A 8 -3.48 -1.74 -7.12
N PRO A 9 -3.55 -2.75 -8.01
CA PRO A 9 -4.81 -3.11 -8.62
C PRO A 9 -5.76 -3.82 -7.65
N ASP A 10 -7.05 -3.56 -7.83
CA ASP A 10 -8.15 -4.15 -7.09
C ASP A 10 -8.39 -5.61 -7.45
N TYR A 11 -8.21 -5.97 -8.71
CA TYR A 11 -8.35 -7.34 -9.21
C TYR A 11 -7.51 -7.58 -10.47
N VAL A 12 -7.22 -8.85 -10.71
CA VAL A 12 -6.47 -9.37 -11.87
C VAL A 12 -7.31 -10.47 -12.55
N VAL A 13 -7.30 -10.50 -13.88
CA VAL A 13 -7.92 -11.57 -14.67
C VAL A 13 -6.81 -12.42 -15.29
N LYS A 14 -6.80 -13.72 -15.02
CA LYS A 14 -5.78 -14.66 -15.50
C LYS A 14 -6.44 -15.98 -15.87
N GLY A 15 -6.20 -16.46 -17.10
CA GLY A 15 -6.76 -17.74 -17.57
C GLY A 15 -8.29 -17.79 -17.56
N GLY A 16 -8.97 -16.65 -17.74
CA GLY A 16 -10.45 -16.56 -17.69
C GLY A 16 -11.04 -16.45 -16.27
N PHE A 17 -10.24 -16.58 -15.22
CA PHE A 17 -10.66 -16.39 -13.84
C PHE A 17 -10.36 -14.97 -13.34
N THR A 18 -11.20 -14.47 -12.45
CA THR A 18 -11.02 -13.18 -11.79
C THR A 18 -10.53 -13.38 -10.36
N TYR A 19 -9.46 -12.66 -9.99
CA TYR A 19 -8.84 -12.73 -8.68
C TYR A 19 -8.90 -11.36 -8.00
N ARG A 20 -9.41 -11.31 -6.77
CA ARG A 20 -9.42 -10.10 -5.93
C ARG A 20 -8.09 -10.01 -5.19
N ILE A 21 -7.48 -8.82 -5.18
CA ILE A 21 -6.31 -8.54 -4.37
C ILE A 21 -6.76 -7.79 -3.11
N ILE A 22 -6.42 -8.35 -1.95
CA ILE A 22 -6.64 -7.73 -0.65
C ILE A 22 -5.29 -7.21 -0.17
N THR A 23 -5.25 -5.94 0.22
CA THR A 23 -4.02 -5.25 0.59
C THR A 23 -4.07 -4.76 2.04
N ASP A 24 -2.91 -4.42 2.58
CA ASP A 24 -2.81 -3.63 3.82
C ASP A 24 -3.22 -2.16 3.58
N HIS A 25 -3.06 -1.32 4.62
CA HIS A 25 -3.40 0.11 4.59
C HIS A 25 -2.55 0.88 3.57
N LEU A 26 -1.28 0.46 3.35
CA LEU A 26 -0.35 1.06 2.40
C LEU A 26 -0.58 0.61 0.95
N GLY A 27 -1.31 -0.48 0.76
CA GLY A 27 -1.56 -1.06 -0.56
C GLY A 27 -0.64 -2.23 -0.90
N SER A 28 0.10 -2.80 0.05
CA SER A 28 0.85 -4.04 -0.18
C SER A 28 -0.11 -5.24 -0.27
N PRO A 29 -0.08 -6.06 -1.34
CA PRO A 29 -0.90 -7.27 -1.45
C PRO A 29 -0.64 -8.25 -0.31
N ARG A 30 -1.66 -8.63 0.45
CA ARG A 30 -1.55 -9.64 1.52
C ARG A 30 -2.19 -10.96 1.15
N VAL A 31 -3.32 -10.93 0.46
CA VAL A 31 -4.09 -12.13 0.09
C VAL A 31 -4.68 -11.95 -1.30
N ILE A 32 -4.56 -12.99 -2.13
CA ILE A 32 -5.19 -13.06 -3.43
C ILE A 32 -6.24 -14.17 -3.39
N LEU A 33 -7.48 -13.81 -3.76
CA LEU A 33 -8.65 -14.68 -3.67
C LEU A 33 -9.21 -14.94 -5.07
N ASN A 34 -9.58 -16.18 -5.38
CA ASN A 34 -10.43 -16.45 -6.53
C ASN A 34 -11.86 -15.97 -6.24
N VAL A 35 -12.38 -15.06 -7.05
CA VAL A 35 -13.70 -14.44 -6.81
C VAL A 35 -14.84 -15.46 -6.93
N ALA A 36 -14.70 -16.48 -7.78
CA ALA A 36 -15.75 -17.47 -8.01
C ALA A 36 -15.83 -18.53 -6.89
N THR A 37 -14.68 -18.94 -6.34
CA THR A 37 -14.61 -20.04 -5.36
C THR A 37 -14.37 -19.57 -3.93
N GLY A 38 -13.87 -18.35 -3.73
CA GLY A 38 -13.43 -17.84 -2.43
C GLY A 38 -12.10 -18.42 -1.94
N GLU A 39 -11.43 -19.24 -2.76
CA GLU A 39 -10.16 -19.88 -2.41
C GLU A 39 -9.01 -18.86 -2.37
N ILE A 40 -8.16 -18.95 -1.34
CA ILE A 40 -6.91 -18.19 -1.26
C ILE A 40 -5.88 -18.86 -2.18
N VAL A 41 -5.53 -18.19 -3.27
CA VAL A 41 -4.56 -18.71 -4.25
C VAL A 41 -3.13 -18.26 -3.97
N GLN A 42 -2.96 -17.18 -3.21
CA GLN A 42 -1.67 -16.71 -2.74
C GLN A 42 -1.85 -15.88 -1.46
N ARG A 43 -0.94 -16.07 -0.51
CA ARG A 43 -0.73 -15.20 0.65
C ARG A 43 0.69 -14.69 0.63
N LEU A 44 0.83 -13.39 0.91
CA LEU A 44 2.08 -12.64 0.97
C LEU A 44 2.14 -11.93 2.33
N ASP A 45 3.20 -12.17 3.09
CA ASP A 45 3.48 -11.43 4.32
C ASP A 45 4.81 -10.68 4.19
N TYR A 46 4.84 -9.46 4.73
CA TYR A 46 6.00 -8.58 4.73
C TYR A 46 6.38 -8.18 6.16
N ASP A 47 7.66 -7.86 6.37
CA ASP A 47 8.10 -7.05 7.51
C ASP A 47 7.81 -5.55 7.30
N GLU A 48 8.25 -4.71 8.23
CA GLU A 48 8.00 -3.26 8.21
C GLU A 48 8.65 -2.56 7.02
N PHE A 49 9.76 -3.08 6.50
CA PHE A 49 10.49 -2.52 5.37
C PHE A 49 10.11 -3.16 4.03
N GLY A 50 9.23 -4.16 4.02
CA GLY A 50 8.76 -4.80 2.81
C GLY A 50 9.49 -6.08 2.43
N ASN A 51 10.33 -6.65 3.30
CA ASN A 51 10.92 -7.97 3.06
C ASN A 51 9.84 -9.03 3.11
N VAL A 52 9.80 -9.89 2.08
CA VAL A 52 8.82 -10.98 2.01
C VAL A 52 9.19 -12.04 3.06
N THR A 53 8.35 -12.19 4.09
CA THR A 53 8.50 -13.20 5.14
C THR A 53 7.73 -14.48 4.83
N LEU A 54 6.70 -14.39 3.97
CA LEU A 54 5.95 -15.53 3.45
C LEU A 54 5.47 -15.24 2.03
N ASP A 55 5.63 -16.20 1.13
CA ASP A 55 4.92 -16.25 -0.15
C ASP A 55 4.51 -17.69 -0.44
N THR A 56 3.20 -17.95 -0.45
CA THR A 56 2.66 -19.30 -0.67
C THR A 56 2.60 -19.69 -2.15
N ASN A 57 2.73 -18.75 -3.08
CA ASN A 57 2.66 -19.02 -4.52
C ASN A 57 3.49 -18.00 -5.34
N PRO A 58 4.83 -18.09 -5.27
CA PRO A 58 5.71 -17.12 -5.92
C PRO A 58 5.49 -17.01 -7.44
N GLY A 59 5.43 -15.78 -7.94
CA GLY A 59 5.25 -15.50 -9.37
C GLY A 59 3.80 -15.61 -9.86
N PHE A 60 2.81 -15.82 -8.97
CA PHE A 60 1.40 -15.79 -9.37
C PHE A 60 1.01 -14.43 -9.98
N GLN A 61 1.50 -13.34 -9.37
CA GLN A 61 1.30 -11.95 -9.74
C GLN A 61 2.57 -11.13 -9.39
N PRO A 62 2.84 -9.99 -10.05
CA PRO A 62 4.14 -9.33 -9.94
C PRO A 62 4.18 -8.13 -8.97
N PHE A 63 3.07 -7.78 -8.31
CA PHE A 63 2.99 -6.69 -7.33
C PHE A 63 3.48 -7.13 -5.95
N GLY A 64 4.20 -6.25 -5.26
CA GLY A 64 4.73 -6.48 -3.92
C GLY A 64 4.48 -5.31 -3.00
N PHE A 65 5.44 -5.04 -2.12
CA PHE A 65 5.38 -3.98 -1.11
C PHE A 65 4.84 -2.66 -1.69
N VAL A 66 3.82 -2.09 -1.06
CA VAL A 66 3.19 -0.80 -1.43
C VAL A 66 2.78 -0.73 -2.92
N GLY A 67 2.45 -1.87 -3.52
CA GLY A 67 2.02 -1.96 -4.93
C GLY A 67 3.16 -1.83 -5.96
N GLY A 68 4.42 -1.79 -5.53
CA GLY A 68 5.57 -1.82 -6.42
C GLY A 68 5.71 -3.15 -7.17
N LEU A 69 6.50 -3.18 -8.24
CA LEU A 69 6.74 -4.41 -9.00
C LEU A 69 7.87 -5.20 -8.34
N TYR A 70 7.55 -6.35 -7.75
CA TYR A 70 8.51 -7.18 -7.05
C TYR A 70 9.21 -8.15 -8.00
N ASP A 71 10.54 -8.12 -7.96
CA ASP A 71 11.40 -9.07 -8.65
C ASP A 71 11.98 -10.06 -7.64
N LYS A 72 11.50 -11.30 -7.68
CA LYS A 72 11.93 -12.37 -6.76
C LYS A 72 13.38 -12.79 -6.96
N ASP A 73 13.96 -12.57 -8.14
CA ASP A 73 15.30 -13.04 -8.47
C ASP A 73 16.37 -12.07 -7.93
N THR A 74 16.02 -10.78 -7.83
CA THR A 74 16.89 -9.73 -7.29
C THR A 74 16.52 -9.32 -5.86
N GLY A 75 15.30 -9.60 -5.41
CA GLY A 75 14.76 -9.13 -4.13
C GLY A 75 14.33 -7.66 -4.15
N LEU A 76 14.47 -6.97 -5.29
CA LEU A 76 14.16 -5.55 -5.41
C LEU A 76 12.70 -5.32 -5.74
N VAL A 77 12.20 -4.16 -5.30
CA VAL A 77 10.88 -3.65 -5.66
C VAL A 77 11.04 -2.41 -6.52
N ARG A 78 10.56 -2.48 -7.77
CA ARG A 78 10.56 -1.33 -8.67
C ARG A 78 9.37 -0.43 -8.36
N PHE A 79 9.65 0.77 -7.88
CA PHE A 79 8.67 1.84 -7.69
C PHE A 79 8.89 2.91 -8.72
N GLY A 80 8.05 2.93 -9.76
CA GLY A 80 8.06 3.89 -10.87
C GLY A 80 9.43 4.01 -11.53
N ALA A 81 10.30 4.74 -10.86
CA ALA A 81 11.51 5.30 -11.35
C ALA A 81 12.78 4.93 -10.55
N ARG A 82 12.64 4.33 -9.36
CA ARG A 82 13.75 3.74 -8.58
C ARG A 82 13.47 2.28 -8.24
N ASP A 83 14.55 1.53 -8.06
CA ASP A 83 14.52 0.24 -7.36
C ASP A 83 14.72 0.48 -5.87
N TYR A 84 13.86 -0.15 -5.07
CA TYR A 84 13.93 -0.21 -3.63
C TYR A 84 14.47 -1.57 -3.20
N ASP A 85 15.41 -1.54 -2.27
CA ASP A 85 15.96 -2.70 -1.60
C ASP A 85 15.35 -2.80 -0.20
N ALA A 86 14.51 -3.81 0.01
CA ALA A 86 13.83 -4.05 1.27
C ALA A 86 14.78 -4.56 2.36
N GLU A 87 15.86 -5.27 1.99
CA GLU A 87 16.81 -5.84 2.94
C GLU A 87 17.55 -4.72 3.69
N THR A 88 17.93 -3.67 2.95
CA THR A 88 18.59 -2.50 3.52
C THR A 88 17.64 -1.36 3.90
N GLY A 89 16.36 -1.45 3.50
CA GLY A 89 15.35 -0.42 3.73
C GLY A 89 15.63 0.87 2.96
N ARG A 90 16.22 0.80 1.77
CA ARG A 90 16.78 1.95 1.04
C ARG A 90 16.49 1.91 -0.45
N TRP A 91 16.56 3.09 -1.05
CA TRP A 91 16.66 3.20 -2.50
C TRP A 91 18.03 2.73 -2.98
N THR A 92 18.07 2.03 -4.12
CA THR A 92 19.32 1.60 -4.77
C THR A 92 20.00 2.73 -5.56
N ALA A 93 19.24 3.79 -5.88
CA ALA A 93 19.70 4.95 -6.62
C ALA A 93 19.45 6.25 -5.84
N LYS A 94 20.34 7.23 -6.04
CA LYS A 94 20.19 8.56 -5.46
C LYS A 94 18.89 9.20 -5.92
N ASP A 95 18.24 9.91 -5.02
CA ASP A 95 17.10 10.75 -5.36
C ASP A 95 17.45 11.77 -6.47
N PRO A 96 16.74 11.78 -7.62
CA PRO A 96 17.01 12.74 -8.68
C PRO A 96 16.78 14.19 -8.28
N ILE A 97 15.92 14.46 -7.29
CA ILE A 97 15.71 15.82 -6.78
C ILE A 97 16.78 16.24 -5.76
N ARG A 98 17.67 15.31 -5.39
CA ARG A 98 18.79 15.55 -4.46
C ARG A 98 18.28 16.17 -3.15
N PHE A 99 18.91 17.24 -2.69
CA PHE A 99 18.58 17.93 -1.45
C PHE A 99 17.32 18.81 -1.52
N ASN A 100 16.63 18.88 -2.67
CA ASN A 100 15.37 19.60 -2.76
C ASN A 100 14.22 18.90 -2.02
N GLY A 101 14.40 17.64 -1.60
CA GLY A 101 13.44 16.90 -0.77
C GLY A 101 13.57 17.20 0.73
N GLU A 102 14.38 18.18 1.13
CA GLU A 102 14.71 18.53 2.52
C GLU A 102 15.41 17.42 3.33
N ASP A 103 15.65 16.26 2.71
CA ASP A 103 16.44 15.17 3.26
C ASP A 103 17.92 15.28 2.87
N THR A 104 18.80 15.02 3.85
CA THR A 104 20.25 14.94 3.63
C THR A 104 20.70 13.57 3.13
N ASN A 105 19.86 12.54 3.31
CA ASN A 105 20.14 11.18 2.86
C ASN A 105 19.37 10.86 1.57
N LEU A 106 20.08 10.85 0.44
CA LEU A 106 19.50 10.64 -0.89
C LEU A 106 19.03 9.20 -1.18
N PHE A 107 19.24 8.28 -0.24
CA PHE A 107 18.87 6.87 -0.35
C PHE A 107 17.81 6.44 0.68
N MET A 108 17.36 7.37 1.53
CA MET A 108 16.41 7.07 2.59
C MET A 108 15.01 6.84 2.03
N TYR A 109 14.35 5.79 2.50
CA TYR A 109 12.94 5.55 2.23
C TYR A 109 12.09 6.14 3.35
N CYS A 110 11.22 7.07 3.01
CA CYS A 110 10.19 7.65 3.90
C CYS A 110 10.62 8.02 5.32
N GLY A 111 11.76 8.67 5.48
CA GLY A 111 12.23 9.10 6.80
C GLY A 111 12.51 7.95 7.77
N ASN A 112 12.73 6.73 7.27
CA ASN A 112 12.75 5.48 8.04
C ASN A 112 11.44 5.16 8.79
N ASP A 113 10.30 5.66 8.31
CA ASP A 113 8.97 5.33 8.81
C ASP A 113 8.09 4.69 7.71
N PRO A 114 8.47 3.50 7.20
CA PRO A 114 7.75 2.84 6.10
C PRO A 114 6.35 2.34 6.49
N VAL A 115 6.02 2.31 7.78
CA VAL A 115 4.72 1.86 8.30
C VAL A 115 3.65 2.92 8.12
N ASN A 116 4.02 4.20 8.23
CA ASN A 116 3.09 5.33 8.18
C ASN A 116 3.13 6.10 6.85
N TYR A 117 4.15 5.87 6.03
CA TYR A 117 4.47 6.70 4.89
C TYR A 117 4.82 5.86 3.65
N ILE A 118 4.36 6.33 2.47
CA ILE A 118 4.60 5.66 1.18
C ILE A 118 5.22 6.60 0.14
N ASP A 119 6.14 6.08 -0.67
CA ASP A 119 6.61 6.73 -1.91
C ASP A 119 6.33 5.81 -3.10
N SER A 120 5.13 5.96 -3.68
CA SER A 120 4.63 5.08 -4.74
C SER A 120 5.20 5.37 -6.13
N GLU A 121 5.70 6.59 -6.35
CA GLU A 121 6.24 7.01 -7.65
C GLU A 121 7.75 6.82 -7.74
N GLY A 122 8.42 6.72 -6.58
CA GLY A 122 9.85 6.61 -6.49
C GLY A 122 10.57 7.85 -6.99
N PHE A 123 9.88 8.94 -7.34
CA PHE A 123 10.38 10.27 -7.69
C PHE A 123 9.31 11.33 -7.35
N PHE A 124 9.72 12.60 -7.36
CA PHE A 124 8.82 13.75 -7.24
C PHE A 124 8.03 14.00 -8.54
N LYS A 125 6.69 14.01 -8.49
CA LYS A 125 5.91 14.75 -9.48
C LYS A 125 6.03 16.24 -9.21
N GLU A 126 6.69 16.97 -10.09
CA GLU A 126 6.58 18.42 -10.09
C GLU A 126 5.10 18.74 -10.33
N HIS A 127 4.38 19.13 -9.28
CA HIS A 127 3.15 19.89 -9.46
C HIS A 127 3.55 21.22 -10.08
N THR A 128 3.73 21.22 -11.41
CA THR A 128 3.76 22.45 -12.18
C THR A 128 2.39 23.08 -11.95
N LYS A 129 2.30 23.94 -10.94
CA LYS A 129 1.23 24.92 -10.89
C LYS A 129 1.40 25.67 -12.20
N ARG A 130 0.56 25.38 -13.20
CA ARG A 130 0.29 26.32 -14.29
C ARG A 130 -0.16 27.58 -13.59
N LYS A 131 0.79 28.46 -13.27
CA LYS A 131 0.50 29.79 -12.79
C LYS A 131 -0.23 30.42 -13.97
N GLY A 132 -1.55 30.50 -13.85
CA GLY A 132 -2.36 31.29 -14.76
C GLY A 132 -1.64 32.63 -14.92
N SER A 133 -1.22 32.90 -16.15
CA SER A 133 -0.64 34.17 -16.55
C SER A 133 -1.61 35.27 -16.12
N LYS A 134 -1.35 35.92 -14.98
CA LYS A 134 -1.99 37.19 -14.65
C LYS A 134 -1.38 38.21 -15.60
N LYS A 135 -2.11 38.49 -16.67
CA LYS A 135 -1.87 39.60 -17.60
C LYS A 135 -1.70 40.86 -16.74
N LYS A 136 -0.47 41.40 -16.69
CA LYS A 136 -0.19 42.66 -15.99
C LYS A 136 -0.91 43.78 -16.74
N THR A 137 -1.99 44.30 -16.16
CA THR A 137 -2.47 45.64 -16.52
C THR A 137 -1.63 46.64 -15.73
N ASN A 138 -0.87 47.43 -16.46
CA ASN A 138 -0.12 48.56 -15.91
C ASN A 138 -1.13 49.61 -15.44
N ASP A 139 -1.15 49.90 -14.14
CA ASP A 139 -1.63 51.19 -13.69
C ASP A 139 -0.72 51.77 -12.59
N LYS A 140 -0.50 53.07 -12.73
CA LYS A 140 0.56 53.86 -12.08
C LYS A 140 0.08 54.40 -10.72
N HIS A 141 1.00 55.08 -10.00
CA HIS A 141 0.79 55.91 -8.79
C HIS A 141 0.67 55.10 -7.47
N THR A 142 1.40 55.30 -6.36
CA THR A 142 2.25 56.36 -5.77
C THR A 142 3.12 55.71 -4.66
N LYS A 143 4.22 56.35 -4.20
CA LYS A 143 4.98 55.97 -2.99
C LYS A 143 4.69 56.95 -1.85
N PRO A 144 4.68 56.52 -0.57
CA PRO A 144 5.77 56.96 0.33
C PRO A 144 6.31 55.88 1.31
N ARG A 145 7.45 56.21 1.93
CA ARG A 145 8.29 55.44 2.90
C ARG A 145 7.79 55.60 4.37
N PRO A 146 8.54 55.18 5.40
CA PRO A 146 8.73 53.80 5.89
C PRO A 146 8.19 53.66 7.33
N GLY A 147 7.42 52.61 7.61
CA GLY A 147 6.90 52.32 8.95
C GLY A 147 7.00 50.84 9.27
N ARG A 148 7.82 50.50 10.25
CA ARG A 148 8.03 49.16 10.80
C ARG A 148 6.69 48.58 11.27
N LEU A 149 6.12 47.68 10.48
CA LEU A 149 5.21 46.66 10.97
C LEU A 149 6.00 45.36 10.92
N ILE A 150 6.16 44.74 12.08
CA ILE A 150 6.62 43.36 12.19
C ILE A 150 5.54 42.54 11.50
N GLU A 151 5.72 42.31 10.20
CA GLU A 151 4.90 41.37 9.47
C GLU A 151 5.13 40.05 10.18
N LYS A 152 4.11 39.61 10.93
CA LYS A 152 4.01 38.23 11.38
C LYS A 152 4.16 37.43 10.10
N LYS A 153 5.37 36.91 9.86
CA LYS A 153 5.59 35.88 8.85
C LYS A 153 4.62 34.79 9.29
N LYS A 154 3.45 34.74 8.66
CA LYS A 154 2.59 33.57 8.72
C LYS A 154 3.52 32.44 8.34
N GLN A 155 3.90 31.62 9.32
CA GLN A 155 4.62 30.40 9.06
C GLN A 155 3.82 29.72 7.97
N LYS A 156 4.40 29.68 6.77
CA LYS A 156 3.87 28.87 5.70
C LYS A 156 3.87 27.45 6.27
N PRO A 157 2.77 26.70 6.18
CA PRO A 157 2.76 25.33 6.69
C PRO A 157 3.96 24.62 6.06
N GLY A 158 4.78 24.01 6.93
CA GLY A 158 6.04 23.37 6.56
C GLY A 158 5.83 22.47 5.35
N TRP A 159 6.74 22.60 4.39
CA TRP A 159 6.78 21.76 3.20
C TRP A 159 6.92 20.32 3.70
N LYS A 160 5.98 19.46 3.31
CA LYS A 160 5.82 18.13 3.89
C LYS A 160 6.80 17.16 3.23
N GLN A 161 7.46 16.33 4.03
CA GLN A 161 8.15 15.12 3.58
C GLN A 161 7.27 14.38 2.54
N HIS A 162 7.88 14.01 1.43
CA HIS A 162 7.19 13.66 0.18
C HIS A 162 6.69 12.23 0.09
N CYS A 163 6.84 11.48 1.19
CA CYS A 163 6.03 10.30 1.37
C CYS A 163 4.63 10.69 1.83
N GLU A 164 3.63 10.09 1.20
CA GLU A 164 2.26 10.33 1.57
C GLU A 164 2.00 9.64 2.91
N TYR A 165 1.66 10.44 3.92
CA TYR A 165 1.19 9.91 5.19
C TYR A 165 -0.13 9.21 4.94
N THR A 166 -0.10 7.90 5.08
CA THR A 166 -1.30 7.08 5.15
C THR A 166 -1.56 6.86 6.64
N PRO A 167 -2.56 7.53 7.25
CA PRO A 167 -2.93 7.18 8.60
C PRO A 167 -3.17 5.67 8.65
N PRO A 168 -2.72 4.97 9.70
CA PRO A 168 -3.09 3.57 9.86
C PRO A 168 -4.62 3.54 9.83
N ASP A 169 -5.18 2.97 8.77
CA ASP A 169 -6.61 2.71 8.69
C ASP A 169 -6.95 1.98 9.98
N PHE A 170 -7.84 2.59 10.78
CA PHE A 170 -8.19 2.18 12.13
C PHE A 170 -8.01 0.67 12.29
N ALA A 171 -7.15 0.28 13.24
CA ALA A 171 -6.97 -1.10 13.66
C ALA A 171 -8.31 -1.85 13.55
N PRO A 172 -8.34 -3.06 12.94
CA PRO A 172 -9.58 -3.79 12.79
C PRO A 172 -10.30 -3.77 14.13
N PRO A 173 -11.61 -3.44 14.16
CA PRO A 173 -12.32 -3.25 15.42
C PRO A 173 -12.02 -4.46 16.29
N VAL A 174 -11.51 -4.22 17.51
CA VAL A 174 -11.29 -5.28 18.49
C VAL A 174 -12.61 -6.02 18.61
N LEU A 175 -12.67 -7.23 18.06
CA LEU A 175 -13.89 -8.00 18.04
C LEU A 175 -14.32 -8.20 19.49
N THR A 176 -15.56 -7.84 19.79
CA THR A 176 -16.07 -8.13 21.12
C THR A 176 -16.06 -9.65 21.34
N PRO A 177 -15.96 -10.14 22.58
CA PRO A 177 -16.03 -11.58 22.86
C PRO A 177 -17.27 -12.25 22.21
N GLN A 178 -18.37 -11.50 22.06
CA GLN A 178 -19.58 -11.95 21.37
C GLN A 178 -19.38 -12.14 19.85
N GLN A 179 -18.65 -11.24 19.19
CA GLN A 179 -18.33 -11.35 17.76
C GLN A 179 -17.32 -12.49 17.48
N GLN A 180 -16.37 -12.73 18.39
CA GLN A 180 -15.48 -13.90 18.33
C GLN A 180 -16.26 -15.21 18.47
N GLN A 181 -17.28 -15.25 19.34
CA GLN A 181 -18.13 -16.43 19.53
C GLN A 181 -19.03 -16.72 18.30
N GLN A 182 -19.45 -15.69 17.57
CA GLN A 182 -20.20 -15.86 16.31
C GLN A 182 -19.34 -16.38 15.14
N LEU A 183 -18.07 -15.97 15.05
CA LEU A 183 -17.14 -16.52 14.06
C LEU A 183 -16.73 -17.96 14.37
N GLY A 184 -16.55 -18.30 15.66
CA GLY A 184 -16.26 -19.67 16.10
C GLY A 184 -17.42 -20.63 15.82
N THR A 185 -18.66 -20.20 16.01
CA THR A 185 -19.85 -21.02 15.72
C THR A 185 -20.10 -21.19 14.22
N ALA A 186 -19.85 -20.16 13.40
CA ALA A 186 -19.92 -20.28 11.95
C ALA A 186 -18.91 -21.30 11.39
N ALA A 187 -17.67 -21.32 11.90
CA ALA A 187 -16.65 -22.29 11.49
C ALA A 187 -17.02 -23.74 11.86
N VAL A 188 -17.58 -23.96 13.05
CA VAL A 188 -18.05 -25.28 13.50
C VAL A 188 -19.25 -25.77 12.68
N LEU A 189 -20.17 -24.87 12.32
CA LEU A 189 -21.32 -25.19 11.46
C LEU A 189 -20.90 -25.56 10.04
N THR A 190 -19.89 -24.90 9.46
CA THR A 190 -19.34 -25.27 8.14
C THR A 190 -18.61 -26.61 8.16
N ALA A 191 -17.85 -26.92 9.22
CA ALA A 191 -17.16 -28.21 9.33
C ALA A 191 -18.17 -29.37 9.47
N ALA A 192 -19.22 -29.20 10.27
CA ALA A 192 -20.25 -30.22 10.44
C ALA A 192 -21.06 -30.49 9.16
N THR A 193 -21.36 -29.46 8.37
CA THR A 193 -22.05 -29.64 7.08
C THR A 193 -21.16 -30.33 6.05
N VAL A 194 -19.86 -30.00 5.98
CA VAL A 194 -18.92 -30.69 5.08
C VAL A 194 -18.77 -32.17 5.46
N VAL A 195 -18.70 -32.50 6.76
CA VAL A 195 -18.63 -33.89 7.24
C VAL A 195 -19.91 -34.67 6.93
N LEU A 196 -21.09 -34.08 7.13
CA LEU A 196 -22.37 -34.71 6.79
C LEU A 196 -22.52 -34.95 5.28
N ILE A 197 -22.08 -34.00 4.45
CA ILE A 197 -22.08 -34.15 2.98
C ILE A 197 -21.10 -35.26 2.56
N PHE A 198 -19.95 -35.40 3.21
CA PHE A 198 -19.01 -36.49 2.95
C PHE A 198 -19.56 -37.87 3.35
N ILE A 199 -20.22 -37.99 4.51
CA ILE A 199 -20.85 -39.24 4.96
C ILE A 199 -21.99 -39.66 4.02
N ALA A 200 -22.84 -38.70 3.59
CA ALA A 200 -23.95 -38.98 2.68
C ALA A 200 -23.50 -39.35 1.25
N LYS A 201 -22.31 -38.88 0.82
CA LYS A 201 -21.78 -39.11 -0.54
C LYS A 201 -20.88 -40.33 -0.64
N TYR A 202 -20.20 -40.73 0.45
CA TYR A 202 -19.18 -41.79 0.44
C TYR A 202 -19.46 -42.99 1.34
N GLY A 203 -20.59 -43.02 2.07
CA GLY A 203 -21.18 -44.21 2.72
C GLY A 203 -20.19 -45.24 3.29
N TRP A 204 -19.73 -45.04 4.53
CA TRP A 204 -18.93 -46.05 5.22
C TRP A 204 -19.76 -46.83 6.24
N VAL A 205 -19.90 -48.13 5.98
CA VAL A 205 -20.34 -49.15 6.94
C VAL A 205 -19.19 -49.37 7.92
N VAL A 206 -19.35 -48.97 9.18
CA VAL A 206 -18.44 -49.37 10.26
C VAL A 206 -19.05 -50.62 10.91
N LEU A 207 -18.47 -51.78 10.62
CA LEU A 207 -18.72 -53.03 11.35
C LEU A 207 -17.87 -53.01 12.63
N LEU A 208 -18.55 -53.06 13.78
CA LEU A 208 -17.94 -53.25 15.10
C LEU A 208 -17.34 -54.67 15.22
N LEU A 209 -16.06 -54.75 15.58
CA LEU A 209 -15.50 -55.70 16.55
C LEU A 209 -14.38 -55.01 17.32
#